data_AF-E8TEG2-F1
#
_entry.id   AF-E8TEG2-F1
#
_cell.length_a   1.000
_cell.length_b   1.000
_cell.length_c   1.000
_cell.angle_alpha   90.00
_cell.angle_beta   90.00
_cell.angle_gamma   90.00
#
_symmetry.space_group_name_H-M   'P 1'
#
loop_
_entity.id
_entity.type
_entity.pdbx_description
1 polymer ?
#
loop_
_entity_poly.entity_id
_entity_poly.type
_entity_poly.pdbx_seq_one_letter_code
_entity_poly.pdbx_strand_id
1 'polypeptide(L)'
;MKPVHDFKRFGHTGLCALMALACASRIADAASITIDCAREDKLVVGWTAPLALSYPGGASGDLALTSEHITFTLPAAQTLTTGVVDGTDVTATSIYGSGETSSVMPDPAALMACVENSLQPELKDDADAQALALLGCAPKVAMSTSPIAVHASVSVGLFPGNEPTVPDVNVEIRRSYRNAKTPAGDAITIETYPSNCKLAGQ
;
A
#
# COMPACT_ATOMS: atom_id res chain seq x y z
N MET A 1 -36.64 69.36 -11.35
CA MET A 1 -37.95 69.27 -10.68
C MET A 1 -38.61 67.95 -11.09
N LYS A 2 -39.01 67.12 -10.12
CA LYS A 2 -39.89 65.93 -10.24
C LYS A 2 -41.33 66.36 -10.62
N PRO A 3 -42.33 65.46 -10.81
CA PRO A 3 -42.39 64.04 -11.28
C PRO A 3 -43.45 63.91 -12.44
N VAL A 4 -43.84 62.77 -13.02
CA VAL A 4 -44.84 61.79 -12.51
C VAL A 4 -44.97 60.62 -13.50
N HIS A 5 -45.01 59.43 -12.91
CA HIS A 5 -45.52 58.12 -13.31
C HIS A 5 -46.47 58.01 -14.51
N ASP A 6 -46.27 56.95 -15.31
CA ASP A 6 -47.39 56.11 -15.71
C ASP A 6 -47.00 54.62 -15.61
N PHE A 7 -47.95 53.84 -15.12
CA PHE A 7 -47.82 52.55 -14.48
C PHE A 7 -48.72 51.60 -15.26
N LYS A 8 -48.16 50.68 -16.05
CA LYS A 8 -48.93 49.55 -16.60
C LYS A 8 -48.29 48.22 -16.22
N ARG A 9 -48.90 47.64 -15.18
CA ARG A 9 -48.83 46.23 -14.82
C ARG A 9 -49.33 45.37 -15.99
N PHE A 10 -48.51 44.41 -16.41
CA PHE A 10 -49.00 43.14 -16.91
C PHE A 10 -48.27 42.05 -16.13
N GLY A 11 -49.01 41.39 -15.23
CA GLY A 11 -48.57 40.15 -14.64
C GLY A 11 -48.70 39.05 -15.67
N HIS A 12 -47.66 38.24 -15.83
CA HIS A 12 -47.76 36.83 -16.21
C HIS A 12 -46.77 36.08 -15.34
N THR A 13 -47.34 35.36 -14.38
CA THR A 13 -46.78 34.16 -13.76
C THR A 13 -46.07 33.30 -14.81
N GLY A 14 -44.76 33.17 -14.67
CA GLY A 14 -43.91 32.37 -15.56
C GLY A 14 -42.74 31.81 -14.77
N LEU A 15 -43.02 30.74 -14.03
CA LEU A 15 -42.07 29.83 -13.41
C LEU A 15 -41.02 29.41 -14.46
N CYS A 16 -39.80 29.96 -14.42
CA CYS A 16 -38.66 29.36 -15.12
C CYS A 16 -37.86 28.58 -14.09
N ALA A 17 -38.21 27.30 -14.02
CA ALA A 17 -37.65 26.30 -13.16
C ALA A 17 -36.12 26.24 -13.23
N LEU A 18 -35.50 26.15 -12.06
CA LEU A 18 -34.13 25.71 -11.87
C LEU A 18 -33.93 24.37 -12.59
N MET A 19 -33.09 24.34 -13.63
CA MET A 19 -32.48 23.11 -14.14
C MET A 19 -31.03 23.06 -13.66
N ALA A 20 -30.87 22.88 -12.34
CA ALA A 20 -29.64 22.36 -11.80
C ALA A 20 -29.56 20.89 -12.21
N LEU A 21 -28.85 20.61 -13.31
CA LEU A 21 -28.40 19.26 -13.65
C LEU A 21 -27.46 18.81 -12.53
N ALA A 22 -28.02 18.26 -11.46
CA ALA A 22 -27.29 17.44 -10.54
C ALA A 22 -26.86 16.20 -11.32
N CYS A 23 -25.62 16.20 -11.81
CA CYS A 23 -24.89 14.97 -12.03
C CYS A 23 -24.83 14.28 -10.67
N ALA A 24 -25.85 13.48 -10.38
CA ALA A 24 -25.78 12.42 -9.40
C ALA A 24 -24.76 11.42 -9.95
N SER A 25 -23.48 11.75 -9.78
CA SER A 25 -22.40 10.79 -9.78
C SER A 25 -22.79 9.79 -8.71
N ARG A 26 -23.45 8.70 -9.12
CA ARG A 26 -23.48 7.50 -8.31
C ARG A 26 -22.03 7.10 -8.19
N ILE A 27 -21.38 7.54 -7.11
CA ILE A 27 -20.16 6.91 -6.63
C ILE A 27 -20.63 5.50 -6.36
N ALA A 28 -20.38 4.59 -7.31
CA ALA A 28 -20.45 3.19 -6.98
C ALA A 28 -19.41 3.03 -5.88
N ASP A 29 -19.88 2.84 -4.64
CA ASP A 29 -19.00 2.48 -3.53
C ASP A 29 -18.26 1.22 -3.97
N ALA A 30 -17.02 1.39 -4.37
CA ALA A 30 -16.16 0.28 -4.68
C ALA A 30 -16.00 -0.53 -3.40
N ALA A 31 -16.15 -1.84 -3.50
CA ALA A 31 -16.13 -2.71 -2.34
C ALA A 31 -14.80 -2.56 -1.58
N SER A 32 -14.90 -2.45 -0.25
CA SER A 32 -13.73 -2.46 0.62
C SER A 32 -13.00 -3.80 0.46
N ILE A 33 -11.67 -3.73 0.39
CA ILE A 33 -10.80 -4.90 0.30
C ILE A 33 -10.13 -5.07 1.66
N THR A 34 -10.34 -6.21 2.29
CA THR A 34 -9.63 -6.62 3.51
C THR A 34 -8.88 -7.89 3.21
N ILE A 35 -7.61 -7.94 3.59
CA ILE A 35 -6.73 -9.08 3.36
C ILE A 35 -6.12 -9.50 4.69
N ASP A 36 -6.22 -10.79 5.00
CA ASP A 36 -5.57 -11.40 6.13
C ASP A 36 -4.46 -12.34 5.64
N CYS A 37 -3.25 -12.13 6.12
CA CYS A 37 -2.10 -12.99 5.88
C CYS A 37 -1.72 -13.71 7.17
N ALA A 38 -1.51 -15.03 7.08
CA ALA A 38 -1.16 -15.83 8.25
C ALA A 38 0.22 -15.52 8.84
N ARG A 39 1.13 -14.93 8.03
CA ARG A 39 2.46 -14.50 8.46
C ARG A 39 2.85 -13.19 7.79
N GLU A 40 3.49 -12.31 8.56
CA GLU A 40 4.07 -11.03 8.15
C GLU A 40 5.16 -11.23 7.10
N ASP A 41 5.98 -12.27 7.26
CA ASP A 41 7.02 -12.56 6.28
C ASP A 41 7.33 -14.07 6.16
N LYS A 42 7.66 -14.52 4.95
CA LYS A 42 8.01 -15.93 4.67
C LYS A 42 9.52 -16.19 4.55
N LEU A 43 10.34 -15.15 4.44
CA LEU A 43 11.79 -15.21 4.22
C LEU A 43 12.60 -14.87 5.48
N VAL A 44 12.10 -13.97 6.32
CA VAL A 44 12.69 -13.49 7.56
C VAL A 44 12.28 -14.41 8.70
N VAL A 45 13.21 -15.24 9.13
CA VAL A 45 13.00 -16.20 10.22
C VAL A 45 12.58 -15.46 11.51
N GLY A 46 11.46 -15.87 12.10
CA GLY A 46 10.94 -15.31 13.35
C GLY A 46 9.85 -14.26 13.18
N TRP A 47 9.63 -13.72 11.97
CA TRP A 47 8.55 -12.76 11.71
C TRP A 47 7.25 -13.50 11.34
N THR A 48 6.70 -14.23 12.31
CA THR A 48 5.56 -15.12 12.10
C THR A 48 4.21 -14.55 12.51
N ALA A 49 4.17 -13.31 13.00
CA ALA A 49 2.93 -12.64 13.37
C ALA A 49 1.98 -12.52 12.17
N PRO A 50 0.66 -12.56 12.36
CA PRO A 50 -0.29 -12.29 11.29
C PRO A 50 -0.19 -10.83 10.82
N LEU A 51 -0.54 -10.60 9.56
CA LEU A 51 -0.63 -9.27 8.96
C LEU A 51 -2.03 -9.07 8.39
N ALA A 52 -2.66 -7.95 8.74
CA ALA A 52 -3.92 -7.51 8.16
C ALA A 52 -3.70 -6.27 7.28
N LEU A 53 -4.41 -6.21 6.16
CA LEU A 53 -4.48 -5.05 5.28
C LEU A 53 -5.94 -4.66 5.08
N SER A 54 -6.20 -3.35 5.03
CA SER A 54 -7.52 -2.83 4.67
C SER A 54 -7.40 -1.65 3.72
N TYR A 55 -8.22 -1.68 2.68
CA TYR A 55 -8.37 -0.61 1.70
C TYR A 55 -9.87 -0.34 1.54
N PRO A 56 -10.32 0.93 1.66
CA PRO A 56 -11.75 1.26 1.64
C PRO A 56 -12.43 0.97 0.30
N GLY A 57 -11.64 0.76 -0.77
CA GLY A 57 -12.13 0.63 -2.13
C GLY A 57 -12.07 1.97 -2.86
N GLY A 58 -12.12 1.89 -4.19
CA GLY A 58 -12.17 3.05 -5.08
C GLY A 58 -10.83 3.31 -5.76
N ALA A 59 -10.81 4.25 -6.70
CA ALA A 59 -9.61 4.53 -7.50
C ALA A 59 -8.41 5.01 -6.65
N SER A 60 -8.68 5.67 -5.53
CA SER A 60 -7.67 6.13 -4.58
C SER A 60 -8.22 6.10 -3.16
N GLY A 61 -7.36 5.87 -2.19
CA GLY A 61 -7.71 5.85 -0.78
C GLY A 61 -6.50 5.55 0.09
N ASP A 62 -6.76 5.26 1.35
CA ASP A 62 -5.71 4.92 2.31
C ASP A 62 -5.63 3.40 2.48
N LEU A 63 -4.43 2.85 2.30
CA LEU A 63 -4.12 1.46 2.58
C LEU A 63 -3.53 1.36 3.99
N ALA A 64 -4.28 0.74 4.91
CA ALA A 64 -3.83 0.50 6.28
C ALA A 64 -3.27 -0.92 6.44
N LEU A 65 -2.14 -1.03 7.15
CA LEU A 65 -1.46 -2.29 7.45
C LEU A 65 -1.26 -2.44 8.96
N THR A 66 -1.45 -3.66 9.47
CA THR A 66 -1.26 -3.97 10.89
C THR A 66 -0.68 -5.37 11.10
N SER A 67 0.44 -5.46 11.80
CA SER A 67 1.08 -6.65 12.35
C SER A 67 1.83 -6.28 13.63
N GLU A 68 2.63 -7.19 14.17
CA GLU A 68 3.53 -6.93 15.30
C GLU A 68 4.57 -5.83 15.01
N HIS A 69 5.17 -5.82 13.81
CA HIS A 69 6.23 -4.84 13.46
C HIS A 69 5.76 -3.74 12.50
N ILE A 70 4.56 -3.89 11.93
CA ILE A 70 4.02 -3.00 10.90
C ILE A 70 2.74 -2.38 11.44
N THR A 71 2.70 -1.07 11.59
CA THR A 71 1.45 -0.36 11.89
C THR A 71 1.51 1.02 11.25
N PHE A 72 0.95 1.13 10.05
CA PHE A 72 0.88 2.40 9.34
C PHE A 72 -0.21 2.42 8.29
N THR A 73 -0.46 3.62 7.78
CA THR A 73 -1.38 3.90 6.68
C THR A 73 -0.61 4.63 5.58
N LEU A 74 -0.85 4.25 4.33
CA LEU A 74 -0.24 4.89 3.15
C LEU A 74 -1.32 5.37 2.18
N PRO A 75 -1.14 6.53 1.53
CA PRO A 75 -1.96 6.88 0.39
C PRO A 75 -1.72 5.84 -0.72
N ALA A 76 -2.79 5.38 -1.34
CA ALA A 76 -2.78 4.30 -2.31
C ALA A 76 -3.76 4.54 -3.45
N ALA A 77 -3.51 3.85 -4.57
CA ALA A 77 -4.37 3.84 -5.74
C ALA A 77 -4.68 2.40 -6.16
N GLN A 78 -5.91 2.19 -6.62
CA GLN A 78 -6.36 0.93 -7.19
C GLN A 78 -6.41 1.03 -8.70
N THR A 79 -5.82 0.03 -9.37
CA THR A 79 -5.89 -0.16 -10.82
C THR A 79 -6.59 -1.48 -11.11
N LEU A 80 -7.47 -1.46 -12.10
CA LEU A 80 -8.11 -2.66 -12.64
C LEU A 80 -7.58 -2.91 -14.05
N THR A 81 -7.10 -4.13 -14.29
CA THR A 81 -6.62 -4.54 -15.61
C THR A 81 -7.48 -5.70 -16.09
N THR A 82 -8.19 -5.49 -17.19
CA THR A 82 -9.01 -6.52 -17.84
C THR A 82 -8.25 -7.14 -19.01
N GLY A 83 -8.31 -8.46 -19.15
CA GLY A 83 -7.72 -9.18 -20.27
C GLY A 83 -8.36 -10.54 -20.50
N VAL A 84 -7.88 -11.28 -21.50
CA VAL A 84 -8.35 -12.63 -21.80
C VAL A 84 -7.25 -13.63 -21.47
N VAL A 85 -7.53 -14.59 -20.59
CA VAL A 85 -6.64 -15.71 -20.26
C VAL A 85 -7.40 -17.00 -20.56
N ASP A 86 -6.82 -17.87 -21.40
CA ASP A 86 -7.44 -19.12 -21.85
C ASP A 86 -8.87 -18.95 -22.39
N GLY A 87 -9.12 -17.85 -23.11
CA GLY A 87 -10.42 -17.52 -23.70
C GLY A 87 -11.46 -17.00 -22.69
N THR A 88 -11.07 -16.78 -21.43
CA THR A 88 -11.92 -16.23 -20.37
C THR A 88 -11.53 -14.79 -20.04
N ASP A 89 -12.51 -13.89 -19.98
CA ASP A 89 -12.29 -12.53 -19.50
C ASP A 89 -11.95 -12.56 -18.01
N VAL A 90 -10.81 -11.96 -17.66
CA VAL A 90 -10.31 -11.86 -16.30
C VAL A 90 -10.07 -10.39 -15.95
N THR A 91 -10.36 -10.04 -14.70
CA THR A 91 -10.01 -8.73 -14.14
C THR A 91 -9.01 -8.95 -13.01
N ALA A 92 -7.78 -8.45 -13.21
CA ALA A 92 -6.80 -8.34 -12.14
C ALA A 92 -6.98 -7.01 -11.42
N THR A 93 -6.92 -7.03 -10.09
CA THR A 93 -6.89 -5.82 -9.27
C THR A 93 -5.49 -5.63 -8.73
N SER A 94 -4.98 -4.40 -8.80
CA SER A 94 -3.72 -4.01 -8.17
C SER A 94 -3.94 -2.80 -7.30
N ILE A 95 -3.42 -2.82 -6.07
CA ILE A 95 -3.38 -1.66 -5.18
C ILE A 95 -1.91 -1.36 -4.90
N TYR A 96 -1.52 -0.11 -5.11
CA TYR A 96 -0.18 0.37 -4.78
C TYR A 96 -0.27 1.56 -3.85
N GLY A 97 0.40 1.47 -2.71
CA GLY A 97 0.55 2.56 -1.75
C GLY A 97 2.01 2.87 -1.49
N SER A 98 2.36 4.14 -1.31
CA SER A 98 3.73 4.56 -1.02
C SER A 98 3.75 5.90 -0.28
N GLY A 99 4.69 6.06 0.65
CA GLY A 99 4.85 7.31 1.38
C GLY A 99 5.82 7.21 2.56
N GLU A 100 6.07 8.36 3.17
CA GLU A 100 6.81 8.46 4.42
C GLU A 100 5.93 8.00 5.59
N THR A 101 6.48 7.16 6.47
CA THR A 101 5.79 6.67 7.66
C THR A 101 6.80 6.27 8.75
N SER A 102 6.35 5.57 9.79
CA SER A 102 7.20 4.93 10.77
C SER A 102 6.88 3.45 10.94
N SER A 103 7.89 2.62 11.19
CA SER A 103 7.74 1.18 11.43
C SER A 103 8.71 0.71 12.48
N VAL A 104 8.36 -0.35 13.21
CA VAL A 104 9.35 -1.10 13.99
C VAL A 104 10.20 -1.89 13.00
N MET A 105 11.51 -1.74 13.07
CA MET A 105 12.47 -2.35 12.15
C MET A 105 13.73 -2.76 12.92
N PRO A 106 14.60 -3.65 12.39
CA PRO A 106 15.90 -3.90 12.99
C PRO A 106 16.67 -2.58 13.23
N ASP A 107 17.46 -2.50 14.30
CA ASP A 107 18.31 -1.33 14.51
C ASP A 107 19.28 -1.15 13.31
N PRO A 108 19.30 0.02 12.64
CA PRO A 108 20.06 0.18 11.41
C PRO A 108 21.57 0.04 11.62
N ALA A 109 22.11 0.48 12.76
CA ALA A 109 23.54 0.39 13.02
C ALA A 109 23.96 -1.05 13.30
N ALA A 110 23.18 -1.78 14.12
CA ALA A 110 23.42 -3.19 14.40
C ALA A 110 23.22 -4.06 13.16
N LEU A 111 22.24 -3.71 12.30
CA LEU A 111 22.00 -4.38 11.03
C LEU A 111 23.21 -4.24 10.10
N MET A 112 23.71 -3.03 9.93
CA MET A 112 24.89 -2.80 9.09
C MET A 112 26.15 -3.44 9.66
N ALA A 113 26.32 -3.44 10.98
CA ALA A 113 27.42 -4.17 11.62
C ALA A 113 27.33 -5.69 11.38
N CYS A 114 26.13 -6.27 11.39
CA CYS A 114 25.94 -7.68 11.05
C CYS A 114 26.32 -7.95 9.59
N VAL A 115 25.84 -7.12 8.66
CA VAL A 115 26.14 -7.25 7.22
C VAL A 115 27.65 -7.17 6.99
N GLU A 116 28.31 -6.15 7.52
CA GLU A 116 29.75 -5.93 7.39
C GLU A 116 30.58 -7.12 7.91
N ASN A 117 30.16 -7.74 9.01
CA ASN A 117 30.83 -8.90 9.60
C ASN A 117 30.51 -10.23 8.88
N SER A 118 29.45 -10.27 8.08
CA SER A 118 29.04 -11.48 7.34
C SER A 118 29.71 -11.59 5.97
N LEU A 119 30.30 -10.51 5.46
CA LEU A 119 30.90 -10.42 4.14
C LEU A 119 32.43 -10.50 4.20
N GLN A 120 33.01 -11.18 3.22
CA GLN A 120 34.45 -11.12 2.98
C GLN A 120 34.83 -9.75 2.44
N PRO A 121 36.05 -9.22 2.69
CA PRO A 121 36.45 -7.89 2.27
C PRO A 121 36.19 -7.57 0.79
N GLU A 122 36.40 -8.53 -0.10
CA GLU A 122 36.19 -8.41 -1.55
C GLU A 122 34.72 -8.34 -1.98
N LEU A 123 33.79 -8.72 -1.10
CA LEU A 123 32.34 -8.71 -1.35
C LEU A 123 31.65 -7.49 -0.73
N LYS A 124 32.38 -6.63 -0.01
CA LYS A 124 31.78 -5.50 0.71
C LYS A 124 31.14 -4.46 -0.18
N ASP A 125 31.63 -4.32 -1.41
CA ASP A 125 31.06 -3.41 -2.41
C ASP A 125 30.13 -4.11 -3.41
N ASP A 126 29.93 -5.43 -3.28
CA ASP A 126 29.03 -6.19 -4.15
C ASP A 126 27.58 -6.06 -3.67
N ALA A 127 26.72 -5.51 -4.54
CA ALA A 127 25.34 -5.20 -4.19
C ALA A 127 24.49 -6.45 -3.90
N ASP A 128 24.70 -7.54 -4.64
CA ASP A 128 23.95 -8.79 -4.46
C ASP A 128 24.37 -9.48 -3.16
N ALA A 129 25.66 -9.49 -2.86
CA ALA A 129 26.19 -10.00 -1.60
C ALA A 129 25.67 -9.19 -0.41
N GLN A 130 25.65 -7.86 -0.50
CA GLN A 130 25.05 -7.01 0.52
C GLN A 130 23.56 -7.29 0.72
N ALA A 131 22.79 -7.45 -0.37
CA ALA A 131 21.36 -7.75 -0.28
C ALA A 131 21.08 -9.11 0.39
N LEU A 132 21.86 -10.14 0.02
CA LEU A 132 21.76 -11.47 0.64
C LEU A 132 22.18 -11.45 2.12
N ALA A 133 23.25 -10.73 2.46
CA ALA A 133 23.68 -10.53 3.83
C ALA A 133 22.62 -9.79 4.66
N LEU A 134 22.00 -8.77 4.10
CA LEU A 134 20.92 -8.00 4.75
C LEU A 134 19.76 -8.92 5.14
N LEU A 135 19.29 -9.76 4.21
CA LEU A 135 18.24 -10.74 4.46
C LEU A 135 18.62 -11.73 5.57
N GLY A 136 19.86 -12.22 5.58
CA GLY A 136 20.36 -13.13 6.60
C GLY A 136 20.62 -12.49 7.97
N CYS A 137 20.79 -11.17 8.03
CA CYS A 137 21.08 -10.40 9.24
C CYS A 137 19.83 -9.80 9.89
N ALA A 138 18.84 -9.38 9.10
CA ALA A 138 17.59 -8.81 9.60
C ALA A 138 16.94 -9.61 10.76
N PRO A 139 16.81 -10.96 10.69
CA PRO A 139 16.19 -11.72 11.78
C PRO A 139 17.07 -11.90 13.03
N LYS A 140 18.37 -11.58 12.95
CA LYS A 140 19.34 -11.78 14.05
C LYS A 140 19.55 -10.53 14.90
N VAL A 141 19.09 -9.39 14.39
CA VAL A 141 19.33 -8.08 14.98
C VAL A 141 18.11 -7.69 15.80
N ALA A 142 18.36 -7.04 16.95
CA ALA A 142 17.28 -6.53 17.78
C ALA A 142 16.44 -5.52 17.00
N MET A 143 15.12 -5.63 17.13
CA MET A 143 14.20 -4.62 16.63
C MET A 143 14.37 -3.31 17.41
N SER A 144 14.08 -2.19 16.75
CA SER A 144 14.04 -0.87 17.36
C SER A 144 13.04 -0.84 18.51
N THR A 145 13.40 -0.21 19.62
CA THR A 145 12.52 -0.07 20.81
C THR A 145 11.35 0.90 20.59
N SER A 146 11.37 1.65 19.49
CA SER A 146 10.29 2.54 19.04
C SER A 146 10.26 2.59 17.51
N PRO A 147 9.11 2.92 16.88
CA PRO A 147 9.04 3.06 15.42
C PRO A 147 10.04 4.09 14.89
N ILE A 148 10.75 3.73 13.82
CA ILE A 148 11.72 4.61 13.15
C ILE A 148 11.13 5.16 11.84
N ALA A 149 11.61 6.32 11.40
CA ALA A 149 11.16 6.94 10.16
C ALA A 149 11.63 6.16 8.92
N VAL A 150 10.69 5.85 8.04
CA VAL A 150 10.89 5.04 6.84
C VAL A 150 10.15 5.62 5.65
N HIS A 151 10.64 5.32 4.45
CA HIS A 151 9.82 5.34 3.26
C HIS A 151 9.27 3.93 3.05
N ALA A 152 7.94 3.78 2.98
CA ALA A 152 7.30 2.49 2.77
C ALA A 152 6.59 2.46 1.42
N SER A 153 6.56 1.29 0.80
CA SER A 153 5.69 0.99 -0.33
C SER A 153 5.06 -0.38 -0.18
N VAL A 154 3.81 -0.52 -0.61
CA VAL A 154 3.04 -1.75 -0.55
C VAL A 154 2.41 -1.99 -1.91
N SER A 155 2.59 -3.19 -2.43
CA SER A 155 1.94 -3.68 -3.64
C SER A 155 1.04 -4.86 -3.27
N VAL A 156 -0.23 -4.78 -3.66
CA VAL A 156 -1.22 -5.84 -3.49
C VAL A 156 -1.72 -6.21 -4.88
N GLY A 157 -1.63 -7.49 -5.23
CA GLY A 157 -2.21 -8.05 -6.44
C GLY A 157 -3.30 -9.06 -6.09
N LEU A 158 -4.47 -8.93 -6.70
CA LEU A 158 -5.54 -9.91 -6.68
C LEU A 158 -5.66 -10.48 -8.09
N PHE A 159 -5.34 -11.76 -8.24
CA PHE A 159 -5.32 -12.46 -9.52
C PHE A 159 -6.42 -13.54 -9.54
N PRO A 160 -6.92 -13.95 -10.71
CA PRO A 160 -7.76 -15.14 -10.81
C PRO A 160 -7.01 -16.32 -10.17
N GLY A 161 -7.58 -16.91 -9.12
CA GLY A 161 -6.99 -18.07 -8.47
C GLY A 161 -7.32 -19.36 -9.19
N ASN A 162 -6.83 -20.48 -8.65
CA ASN A 162 -7.16 -21.82 -9.15
C ASN A 162 -8.65 -22.15 -8.98
N GLU A 163 -9.34 -21.48 -8.04
CA GLU A 163 -10.79 -21.52 -7.92
C GLU A 163 -11.40 -20.26 -8.55
N PRO A 164 -12.39 -20.37 -9.45
CA PRO A 164 -12.90 -19.23 -10.23
C PRO A 164 -13.45 -18.05 -9.42
N THR A 165 -13.71 -18.25 -8.13
CA THR A 165 -14.37 -17.26 -7.25
C THR A 165 -13.50 -16.77 -6.10
N VAL A 166 -12.30 -17.33 -5.94
CA VAL A 166 -11.35 -16.96 -4.88
C VAL A 166 -10.07 -16.46 -5.57
N PRO A 167 -9.79 -15.15 -5.52
CA PRO A 167 -8.58 -14.63 -6.13
C PRO A 167 -7.35 -15.05 -5.33
N ASP A 168 -6.26 -15.34 -6.03
CA ASP A 168 -4.93 -15.45 -5.41
C ASP A 168 -4.47 -14.05 -5.00
N VAL A 169 -3.98 -13.93 -3.77
CA VAL A 169 -3.53 -12.66 -3.19
C VAL A 169 -2.02 -12.66 -3.06
N ASN A 170 -1.37 -11.72 -3.74
CA ASN A 170 0.06 -11.43 -3.55
C ASN A 170 0.22 -10.08 -2.83
N VAL A 171 1.04 -10.05 -1.79
CA VAL A 171 1.40 -8.84 -1.06
C VAL A 171 2.92 -8.73 -1.02
N GLU A 172 3.42 -7.54 -1.36
CA GLU A 172 4.82 -7.16 -1.21
C GLU A 172 4.88 -5.84 -0.44
N ILE A 173 5.76 -5.78 0.55
CA ILE A 173 5.95 -4.60 1.39
C ILE A 173 7.44 -4.28 1.39
N ARG A 174 7.80 -3.04 1.08
CA ARG A 174 9.18 -2.55 1.16
C ARG A 174 9.23 -1.40 2.15
N ARG A 175 10.22 -1.44 3.05
CA ARG A 175 10.46 -0.40 4.06
C ARG A 175 11.92 0.01 3.98
N SER A 176 12.17 1.24 3.57
CA SER A 176 13.50 1.83 3.45
C SER A 176 13.77 2.79 4.59
N TYR A 177 14.93 2.65 5.25
CA TYR A 177 15.33 3.58 6.31
C TYR A 177 15.53 4.98 5.72
N ARG A 178 14.93 6.00 6.33
CA ARG A 178 15.03 7.37 5.83
C ARG A 178 16.44 7.97 6.01
N ASN A 179 17.06 7.67 7.15
CA ASN A 179 18.31 8.31 7.59
C ASN A 179 19.49 7.33 7.67
N ALA A 180 19.38 6.13 7.07
CA ALA A 180 20.44 5.13 7.08
C ALA A 180 20.69 4.63 5.66
N LYS A 181 21.98 4.47 5.33
CA LYS A 181 22.46 4.09 4.00
C LYS A 181 23.46 2.95 4.12
N THR A 182 23.57 2.15 3.06
CA THR A 182 24.66 1.18 2.91
C THR A 182 26.00 1.93 2.75
N PRO A 183 27.16 1.24 2.86
CA PRO A 183 28.46 1.86 2.61
C PRO A 183 28.58 2.42 1.19
N ALA A 184 27.88 1.81 0.23
CA ALA A 184 27.77 2.27 -1.16
C ALA A 184 26.87 3.52 -1.33
N GLY A 185 26.16 3.94 -0.28
CA GLY A 185 25.29 5.12 -0.29
C GLY A 185 23.82 4.84 -0.64
N ASP A 186 23.46 3.58 -0.86
CA ASP A 186 22.09 3.17 -1.20
C ASP A 186 21.18 3.15 0.02
N ALA A 187 19.87 3.27 -0.21
CA ALA A 187 18.89 3.11 0.86
C ALA A 187 18.90 1.68 1.37
N ILE A 188 19.06 1.50 2.69
CA ILE A 188 18.85 0.19 3.31
C ILE A 188 17.36 -0.10 3.23
N THR A 189 16.98 -1.24 2.65
CA THR A 189 15.57 -1.61 2.43
C THR A 189 15.32 -3.02 2.91
N ILE A 190 14.30 -3.20 3.76
CA ILE A 190 13.78 -4.51 4.11
C ILE A 190 12.55 -4.76 3.25
N GLU A 191 12.61 -5.86 2.50
CA GLU A 191 11.49 -6.36 1.72
C GLU A 191 10.84 -7.52 2.47
N THR A 192 9.51 -7.46 2.57
CA THR A 192 8.73 -8.54 3.16
C THR A 192 7.66 -9.04 2.20
N TYR A 193 7.53 -10.36 2.17
CA TYR A 193 6.58 -11.15 1.40
C TYR A 193 5.72 -11.96 2.37
N PRO A 194 4.59 -11.38 2.83
CA PRO A 194 3.60 -12.10 3.62
C PRO A 194 3.16 -13.41 2.94
N SER A 195 2.70 -14.38 3.74
CA SER A 195 2.28 -15.68 3.22
C SER A 195 0.87 -16.08 3.64
N ASN A 196 0.25 -16.93 2.82
CA ASN A 196 -1.13 -17.40 2.98
C ASN A 196 -2.12 -16.23 3.12
N CYS A 197 -1.94 -15.21 2.28
CA CYS A 197 -2.83 -14.06 2.22
C CYS A 197 -4.15 -14.44 1.54
N LYS A 198 -5.26 -13.98 2.09
CA LYS A 198 -6.61 -14.23 1.58
C LYS A 198 -7.49 -13.01 1.80
N LEU A 199 -8.52 -12.85 0.97
CA LEU A 199 -9.57 -11.87 1.26
C LEU A 199 -10.31 -12.27 2.55
N ALA A 200 -10.49 -11.32 3.46
CA ALA A 200 -11.21 -11.55 4.69
C ALA A 200 -12.71 -11.74 4.42
N GLY A 201 -13.34 -12.69 5.11
CA GLY A 201 -14.76 -13.02 4.94
C GLY A 201 -15.07 -14.01 3.81
N GLN A 202 -14.04 -14.64 3.24
CA GLN A 202 -14.17 -15.82 2.36
C GLN A 202 -13.81 -17.12 3.09
#